data_AF-A0A2G6MZ28-F1
#
_entry.id   AF-A0A2G6MZ28-F1
#
_cell.length_a   1.000
_cell.length_b   1.000
_cell.length_c   1.000
_cell.angle_alpha   90.00
_cell.angle_beta   90.00
_cell.angle_gamma   90.00
#
_symmetry.space_group_name_H-M   'P 1'
#
loop_
_entity.id
_entity.type
_entity.pdbx_description
1 polymer ?
#
loop_
_entity_poly.entity_id
_entity_poly.type
_entity_poly.pdbx_seq_one_letter_code
_entity_poly.pdbx_strand_id
1 'polypeptide(L)'
;MSEYSNEEIVDRFLDHIRYLHIAHHVSGRIRVKASWQGARQLANVDRRDITLVIAKIPGISDYRVNKKALSVIIEYDPEILPYQLWQDVGSLGECPMNRDRVRSQLLELLQADR
;
A
#
# COMPACT_ATOMS: atom_id res chain seq x y z
N MET A 1 19.50 8.60 9.79
CA MET A 1 18.53 8.24 8.73
C MET A 1 18.50 6.72 8.72
N SER A 2 17.49 6.09 9.32
CA SER A 2 17.37 4.64 9.24
C SER A 2 16.92 4.29 7.82
N GLU A 3 17.85 3.82 7.00
CA GLU A 3 17.51 3.15 5.74
C GLU A 3 16.79 1.86 6.12
N TYR A 4 15.46 1.87 6.00
CA TYR A 4 14.70 0.63 6.09
C TYR A 4 15.20 -0.30 4.98
N SER A 5 15.41 -1.56 5.33
CA SER A 5 15.61 -2.62 4.35
C SER A 5 14.36 -2.78 3.47
N ASN A 6 14.52 -3.38 2.28
CA ASN A 6 13.37 -3.66 1.40
C ASN A 6 12.31 -4.52 2.10
N GLU A 7 12.73 -5.43 2.96
CA GLU A 7 11.84 -6.25 3.79
C GLU A 7 11.00 -5.40 4.75
N GLU A 8 11.64 -4.49 5.49
CA GLU A 8 10.93 -3.58 6.39
C GLU A 8 9.97 -2.65 5.65
N ILE A 9 10.35 -2.19 4.44
CA ILE A 9 9.48 -1.36 3.59
C ILE A 9 8.22 -2.13 3.21
N VAL A 10 8.35 -3.36 2.70
CA VAL A 10 7.21 -4.19 2.29
C VAL A 10 6.34 -4.53 3.49
N ASP A 11 6.92 -4.95 4.60
CA ASP A 11 6.15 -5.35 5.77
C ASP A 11 5.35 -4.18 6.34
N ARG A 12 5.96 -2.99 6.45
CA ARG A 12 5.25 -1.76 6.86
C ARG A 12 4.18 -1.36 5.85
N PHE A 13 4.46 -1.48 4.55
CA PHE A 13 3.46 -1.17 3.53
C PHE A 13 2.21 -2.04 3.71
N LEU A 14 2.41 -3.37 3.85
CA LEU A 14 1.34 -4.34 4.07
C LEU A 14 0.59 -4.06 5.39
N ASP A 15 1.29 -3.67 6.44
CA ASP A 15 0.69 -3.34 7.74
C ASP A 15 -0.20 -2.10 7.70
N HIS A 16 0.13 -1.12 6.86
CA HIS A 16 -0.71 0.06 6.66
C HIS A 16 -1.88 -0.21 5.73
N ILE A 17 -1.62 -0.84 4.58
CA ILE A 17 -2.61 -0.95 3.50
C ILE A 17 -3.70 -1.98 3.78
N ARG A 18 -3.44 -3.00 4.62
CA ARG A 18 -4.44 -4.03 4.99
C ARG A 18 -5.71 -3.48 5.64
N TYR A 19 -5.67 -2.25 6.14
CA TYR A 19 -6.82 -1.55 6.72
C TYR A 19 -7.65 -0.78 5.68
N LEU A 20 -7.23 -0.82 4.42
CA LEU A 20 -7.81 -0.08 3.32
C LEU A 20 -8.49 -1.05 2.34
N HIS A 21 -9.68 -0.67 1.86
CA HIS A 21 -10.39 -1.39 0.81
C HIS A 21 -10.43 -0.57 -0.47
N ILE A 22 -10.43 -1.24 -1.62
CA ILE A 22 -10.55 -0.59 -2.94
C ILE A 22 -11.96 -0.04 -3.06
N ALA A 23 -12.08 1.28 -3.16
CA ALA A 23 -13.35 1.96 -3.34
C ALA A 23 -13.63 2.29 -4.81
N HIS A 24 -12.58 2.53 -5.60
CA HIS A 24 -12.69 2.80 -7.02
C HIS A 24 -11.35 2.54 -7.70
N HIS A 25 -11.40 2.05 -8.93
CA HIS A 25 -10.21 1.75 -9.73
C HIS A 25 -10.40 2.23 -11.17
N VAL A 26 -9.34 2.84 -11.70
CA VAL A 26 -9.11 3.12 -13.11
C VAL A 26 -7.66 2.71 -13.40
N SER A 27 -7.34 2.24 -14.60
CA SER A 27 -5.95 1.91 -14.94
C SER A 27 -5.01 3.09 -14.61
N GLY A 28 -3.96 2.82 -13.84
CA GLY A 28 -3.00 3.80 -13.33
C GLY A 28 -3.46 4.68 -12.17
N ARG A 29 -4.69 4.50 -11.66
CA ARG A 29 -5.16 5.22 -10.46
C ARG A 29 -6.11 4.39 -9.61
N ILE A 30 -5.77 4.19 -8.34
CA ILE A 30 -6.63 3.50 -7.39
C ILE A 30 -7.02 4.41 -6.24
N ARG A 31 -8.29 4.33 -5.83
CA ARG A 31 -8.78 4.97 -4.62
C ARG A 31 -9.07 3.89 -3.60
N VAL A 32 -8.43 3.99 -2.46
CA VAL A 32 -8.63 3.10 -1.32
C VAL A 32 -9.23 3.87 -0.14
N LYS A 33 -9.98 3.18 0.72
CA LYS A 33 -10.67 3.78 1.87
C LYS A 33 -10.44 2.97 3.12
N ALA A 34 -10.24 3.63 4.24
CA ALA A 34 -10.23 2.98 5.55
C ALA A 34 -11.67 2.79 6.04
N SER A 35 -11.94 1.66 6.70
CA SER A 35 -13.11 1.56 7.59
C SER A 35 -12.89 2.46 8.82
N TRP A 36 -13.93 2.73 9.60
CA TRP A 36 -13.79 3.48 10.85
C TRP A 36 -12.80 2.81 11.82
N GLN A 37 -12.79 1.48 11.88
CA GLN A 37 -11.83 0.73 12.69
C GLN A 37 -10.41 0.86 12.14
N GLY A 38 -10.23 0.71 10.83
CA GLY A 38 -8.93 0.89 10.16
C GLY A 38 -8.37 2.30 10.33
N ALA A 39 -9.23 3.32 10.27
CA ALA A 39 -8.82 4.70 10.49
C ALA A 39 -8.29 4.96 11.90
N ARG A 40 -8.82 4.28 12.93
CA ARG A 40 -8.29 4.35 14.30
C ARG A 40 -6.91 3.71 14.42
N GLN A 41 -6.68 2.60 13.71
CA GLN A 41 -5.35 1.97 13.66
C GLN A 41 -4.34 2.89 12.95
N LEU A 42 -4.73 3.48 11.83
CA LEU A 42 -3.89 4.41 11.07
C LEU A 42 -3.66 5.76 11.76
N ALA A 43 -4.53 6.17 12.68
CA ALA A 43 -4.39 7.43 13.41
C ALA A 43 -3.14 7.47 14.30
N ASN A 44 -2.67 6.31 14.75
CA ASN A 44 -1.48 6.17 15.60
C ASN A 44 -0.18 6.00 14.81
N VAL A 45 -0.27 5.85 13.49
CA VAL A 45 0.90 5.66 12.62
C VAL A 45 1.56 7.01 12.31
N ASP A 46 2.90 7.08 12.40
CA ASP A 46 3.63 8.28 12.00
C ASP A 46 3.43 8.54 10.49
N ARG A 47 2.94 9.72 10.15
CA ARG A 47 2.73 10.16 8.76
C ARG A 47 4.02 10.11 7.94
N ARG A 48 5.15 10.39 8.57
CA ARG A 48 6.46 10.32 7.93
C ARG A 48 6.80 8.89 7.54
N ASP A 49 6.44 7.92 8.38
CA ASP A 49 6.62 6.49 8.09
C ASP A 49 5.79 6.06 6.88
N ILE A 50 4.49 6.41 6.84
CA ILE A 50 3.63 6.14 5.69
C ILE A 50 4.20 6.77 4.40
N THR A 51 4.65 8.02 4.50
CA THR A 51 5.21 8.75 3.35
C THR A 51 6.48 8.10 2.83
N LEU A 52 7.40 7.74 3.74
CA LEU A 52 8.65 7.06 3.40
C LEU A 52 8.39 5.70 2.75
N VAL A 53 7.47 4.92 3.31
CA VAL A 53 7.15 3.58 2.82
C VAL A 53 6.48 3.64 1.44
N ILE A 54 5.46 4.48 1.25
CA ILE A 54 4.78 4.61 -0.05
C ILE A 54 5.75 5.07 -1.14
N ALA A 55 6.62 6.05 -0.83
CA ALA A 55 7.61 6.56 -1.78
C ALA A 55 8.69 5.54 -2.19
N LYS A 56 8.76 4.39 -1.51
CA LYS A 56 9.70 3.31 -1.80
C LYS A 56 9.08 2.14 -2.54
N ILE A 57 7.76 2.13 -2.77
CA ILE A 57 7.10 1.08 -3.54
C ILE A 57 7.26 1.39 -5.05
N PRO A 58 7.91 0.51 -5.83
CA PRO A 58 8.09 0.71 -7.26
C PRO A 58 6.75 0.86 -7.98
N GLY A 59 6.69 1.76 -8.94
CA GLY A 59 5.47 2.03 -9.70
C GLY A 59 4.46 2.92 -9.00
N ILE A 60 4.63 3.36 -7.75
CA ILE A 60 3.80 4.44 -7.18
C ILE A 60 4.42 5.80 -7.52
N SER A 61 3.67 6.68 -8.19
CA SER A 61 4.16 7.99 -8.64
C SER A 61 3.67 9.16 -7.79
N ASP A 62 2.42 9.13 -7.31
CA ASP A 62 1.85 10.13 -6.42
C ASP A 62 0.81 9.50 -5.48
N TYR A 63 0.55 10.13 -4.35
CA TYR A 63 -0.57 9.77 -3.49
C TYR A 63 -1.16 10.98 -2.76
N ARG A 64 -2.48 10.94 -2.55
CA ARG A 64 -3.23 12.02 -1.89
C ARG A 64 -4.16 11.47 -0.82
N VAL A 65 -3.96 11.93 0.41
CA VAL A 65 -4.76 11.53 1.57
C VAL A 65 -5.89 12.53 1.81
N ASN A 66 -7.14 12.07 1.75
CA ASN A 66 -8.32 12.79 2.21
C ASN A 66 -8.80 12.23 3.54
N LYS A 67 -8.43 12.92 4.63
CA LYS A 67 -8.79 12.51 6.01
C LYS A 67 -10.30 12.55 6.25
N LYS A 68 -11.01 13.56 5.73
CA LYS A 68 -12.46 13.70 5.94
C LYS A 68 -13.24 12.54 5.33
N ALA A 69 -12.78 12.06 4.19
CA ALA A 69 -13.38 10.92 3.49
C ALA A 69 -12.72 9.57 3.83
N LEU A 70 -11.77 9.55 4.78
CA LEU A 70 -10.94 8.39 5.14
C LEU A 70 -10.41 7.64 3.90
N SER A 71 -9.95 8.38 2.89
CA SER A 71 -9.56 7.81 1.60
C SER A 71 -8.19 8.25 1.15
N VAL A 72 -7.48 7.39 0.43
CA VAL A 72 -6.24 7.70 -0.27
C VAL A 72 -6.44 7.46 -1.76
N ILE A 73 -6.00 8.39 -2.59
CA ILE A 73 -5.85 8.19 -4.03
C ILE A 73 -4.38 7.92 -4.28
N ILE A 74 -4.07 6.88 -5.04
CA ILE A 74 -2.71 6.50 -5.42
C ILE A 74 -2.67 6.47 -6.94
N GLU A 75 -1.72 7.21 -7.51
CA GLU A 75 -1.35 7.15 -8.92
C GLU A 75 -0.20 6.15 -9.04
N TYR A 76 -0.32 5.23 -10.00
CA TYR A 76 0.60 4.13 -10.13
C TYR A 76 0.80 3.71 -11.59
N ASP A 77 1.91 3.02 -11.86
CA ASP A 77 2.20 2.41 -13.15
C ASP A 77 1.60 1.00 -13.21
N PRO A 78 0.61 0.73 -14.09
CA PRO A 78 -0.02 -0.58 -14.20
C PRO A 78 0.87 -1.67 -14.80
N GLU A 79 2.00 -1.32 -15.44
CA GLU A 79 2.97 -2.30 -15.94
C GLU A 79 3.85 -2.85 -14.80
N ILE A 80 4.12 -2.03 -13.77
CA ILE A 80 4.91 -2.41 -12.60
C ILE A 80 4.01 -2.99 -11.49
N LEU A 81 2.89 -2.32 -11.21
CA LEU A 81 1.92 -2.72 -10.19
C LEU A 81 0.59 -3.11 -10.84
N PRO A 82 0.43 -4.36 -11.31
CA PRO A 82 -0.80 -4.78 -11.95
C PRO A 82 -1.99 -4.70 -10.98
N TYR A 83 -3.19 -4.44 -11.51
CA TYR A 83 -4.39 -4.30 -10.69
C TYR A 83 -4.65 -5.52 -9.78
N GLN A 84 -4.32 -6.72 -10.24
CA GLN A 84 -4.44 -7.94 -9.44
C GLN A 84 -3.65 -7.87 -8.13
N LEU A 85 -2.46 -7.25 -8.14
CA LEU A 85 -1.65 -7.09 -6.92
C LEU A 85 -2.35 -6.17 -5.92
N TRP A 86 -3.00 -5.10 -6.39
CA TRP A 86 -3.82 -4.24 -5.53
C TRP A 86 -5.01 -4.99 -4.92
N GLN A 87 -5.67 -5.85 -5.69
CA GLN A 87 -6.75 -6.70 -5.18
C GLN A 87 -6.25 -7.68 -4.12
N ASP A 88 -5.10 -8.31 -4.36
CA ASP A 88 -4.47 -9.24 -3.44
C ASP A 88 -4.12 -8.54 -2.12
N VAL A 89 -3.49 -7.36 -2.20
CA VAL A 89 -3.16 -6.52 -1.05
C VAL A 89 -4.43 -6.10 -0.27
N GLY A 90 -5.47 -5.63 -0.99
CA GLY A 90 -6.73 -5.24 -0.36
C GLY A 90 -7.46 -6.39 0.32
N SER A 91 -7.27 -7.63 -0.17
CA SER A 91 -7.86 -8.83 0.45
C SER A 91 -7.20 -9.22 1.78
N LEU A 92 -6.00 -8.71 2.10
CA LEU A 92 -5.26 -9.10 3.32
C LEU A 92 -5.94 -8.70 4.63
N GLY A 93 -6.85 -7.73 4.59
CA GLY A 93 -7.70 -7.39 5.74
C GLY A 93 -8.66 -8.52 6.12
N GLU A 94 -9.12 -9.28 5.12
CA GLU A 94 -10.12 -10.35 5.26
C GLU A 94 -9.49 -11.75 5.23
N CYS A 95 -8.44 -11.94 4.42
CA CYS A 95 -7.72 -13.19 4.25
C CYS A 95 -6.20 -12.98 4.46
N PRO A 96 -5.71 -13.08 5.71
CA PRO A 96 -4.29 -12.89 6.02
C PRO A 96 -3.36 -13.96 5.42
N MET A 97 -3.89 -15.11 5.01
CA MET A 97 -3.11 -16.23 4.47
C MET A 97 -2.37 -15.88 3.17
N ASN A 98 -2.85 -14.87 2.44
CA ASN A 98 -2.21 -14.43 1.19
C ASN A 98 -1.01 -13.50 1.43
N ARG A 99 -0.71 -13.13 2.69
CA ARG A 99 0.31 -12.12 3.00
C ARG A 99 1.69 -12.50 2.46
N ASP A 100 2.13 -13.75 2.68
CA ASP A 100 3.48 -14.18 2.29
C ASP A 100 3.66 -14.14 0.77
N ARG A 101 2.62 -14.55 0.01
CA ARG A 101 2.63 -14.46 -1.46
C ARG A 101 2.78 -13.02 -1.93
N VAL A 102 1.95 -12.11 -1.40
CA VAL A 102 1.96 -10.69 -1.77
C VAL A 102 3.28 -10.02 -1.35
N ARG A 103 3.82 -10.39 -0.18
CA ARG A 103 5.13 -9.94 0.30
C ARG A 103 6.24 -10.31 -0.67
N SER A 104 6.31 -11.57 -1.10
CA SER A 104 7.32 -12.02 -2.07
C SER A 104 7.22 -11.27 -3.39
N GLN A 105 6.01 -11.06 -3.93
CA GLN A 105 5.81 -10.31 -5.17
C GLN A 105 6.31 -8.86 -5.05
N LEU A 106 5.99 -8.18 -3.94
CA LEU A 106 6.48 -6.81 -3.72
C LEU A 106 8.00 -6.76 -3.54
N LEU A 107 8.59 -7.74 -2.86
CA LEU A 107 10.04 -7.82 -2.69
C LEU A 107 10.77 -8.01 -4.02
N GLU A 108 10.24 -8.85 -4.91
CA GLU A 108 10.77 -9.04 -6.27
C GLU A 108 10.78 -7.71 -7.04
N LEU A 109 9.70 -6.93 -6.95
CA LEU A 109 9.64 -5.59 -7.58
C LEU A 109 10.69 -4.63 -7.01
N LEU A 110 10.86 -4.58 -5.69
CA LEU A 110 11.88 -3.75 -5.03
C LEU A 110 13.33 -4.18 -5.34
N GLN A 111 13.53 -5.42 -5.76
CA GLN A 111 14.84 -5.94 -6.17
C GLN A 111 15.10 -5.71 -7.66
N ALA A 112 14.05 -5.67 -8.49
CA ALA A 112 14.12 -5.42 -9.92
C ALA A 112 14.34 -3.95 -10.29
N ASP A 113 14.01 -3.02 -9.38
CA ASP A 113 14.23 -1.57 -9.51
C ASP A 113 15.69 -1.12 -9.21
N ARG A 114 16.66 -2.05 -9.27
CA ARG A 114 18.10 -1.82 -9.02
C ARG A 114 18.93 -1.84 -10.29
#